data_AF-A0A8T4ELQ8-F1
#
_entry.id   AF-A0A8T4ELQ8-F1
#
_cell.length_a   1.000
_cell.length_b   1.000
_cell.length_c   1.000
_cell.angle_alpha   90.00
_cell.angle_beta   90.00
_cell.angle_gamma   90.00
#
_symmetry.space_group_name_H-M   'P 1'
#
loop_
_entity.id
_entity.type
_entity.pdbx_description
1 polymer ?
#
loop_
_entity_poly.entity_id
_entity_poly.type
_entity_poly.pdbx_seq_one_letter_code
_entity_poly.pdbx_strand_id
1 'polypeptide(L)'
;MKHKFKEFLEGLEYSELISLSKQIKEKGSEIRNVLENHLDVTEKINARVCATCGNQLNPGTKTLVLHFGPEDFKKKASFCAFDCLEFFLNHLKQIELKKEKAEKIQ
;
A
#
# COMPACT_ATOMS: atom_id res chain seq x y z
N MET A 1 0.41 5.65 12.15
CA MET A 1 0.98 6.71 11.27
C MET A 1 1.32 8.04 11.96
N LYS A 2 0.54 8.54 12.93
CA LYS A 2 0.79 9.85 13.58
C LYS A 2 2.13 9.95 14.34
N HIS A 3 2.66 8.84 14.85
CA HIS A 3 3.83 8.84 15.73
C HIS A 3 5.14 9.19 15.01
N LYS A 4 5.44 8.58 13.86
CA LYS A 4 6.72 8.83 13.14
C LYS A 4 6.85 10.25 12.61
N PHE A 5 5.75 10.86 12.16
CA PHE A 5 5.77 12.25 11.71
C PHE A 5 5.90 13.21 12.89
N LYS A 6 5.26 12.89 14.02
CA LYS A 6 5.37 13.66 15.26
C LYS A 6 6.80 13.59 15.83
N GLU A 7 7.39 12.40 15.88
CA GLU A 7 8.79 12.18 16.27
C GLU A 7 9.77 12.93 15.36
N PHE A 8 9.53 12.92 14.04
CA PHE A 8 10.31 13.71 13.09
C PHE A 8 10.23 15.21 13.39
N LEU A 9 9.03 15.75 13.64
CA LEU A 9 8.85 17.17 13.98
C LEU A 9 9.45 17.53 15.34
N GLU A 10 9.41 16.62 16.31
CA GLU A 10 10.00 16.80 17.64
C GLU A 10 11.53 16.77 17.61
N GLY A 11 12.14 16.17 16.58
CA GLY A 11 13.58 16.17 16.37
C GLY A 11 14.14 17.38 15.64
N LEU A 12 13.29 18.32 15.19
CA LEU A 12 13.72 19.53 14.47
C LEU A 12 13.97 20.69 15.44
N GLU A 13 15.00 21.48 15.16
CA GLU A 13 15.24 22.73 15.87
C GLU A 13 14.20 23.80 15.49
N TYR A 14 14.05 24.82 16.34
CA TYR A 14 13.05 25.88 16.15
C TYR A 14 13.20 26.61 14.79
N SER A 15 14.44 26.86 14.37
CA SER A 15 14.77 27.48 13.08
C SER A 15 14.32 26.60 11.89
N GLU A 16 14.47 25.29 12.01
CA GLU A 16 14.06 24.30 11.01
C GLU A 16 12.53 24.18 10.94
N LEU A 17 11.85 24.22 12.09
CA LEU A 17 10.39 24.24 12.16
C LEU A 17 9.80 25.49 11.49
N ILE A 18 10.41 26.66 11.68
CA ILE A 18 10.01 27.89 10.99
C ILE A 18 10.21 27.75 9.48
N SER A 19 11.38 27.26 9.05
CA SER A 19 11.69 27.06 7.64
C SER A 19 10.71 26.08 6.98
N LEU A 20 10.43 24.96 7.63
CA LEU A 20 9.48 23.95 7.16
C LEU A 20 8.05 24.50 7.08
N SER A 21 7.61 25.25 8.09
CA SER A 21 6.31 25.91 8.09
C SER A 21 6.16 26.89 6.93
N LYS A 22 7.20 27.67 6.64
CA LYS A 22 7.23 28.59 5.51
C LYS A 22 7.18 27.86 4.17
N GLN A 23 7.97 26.80 4.00
CA GLN A 23 7.96 25.98 2.80
C GLN A 23 6.61 25.28 2.57
N ILE A 24 5.95 24.79 3.62
CA ILE A 24 4.62 24.19 3.50
C ILE A 24 3.57 25.24 3.08
N LYS A 25 3.66 26.46 3.59
CA LYS A 25 2.75 27.55 3.21
C LYS A 25 2.98 28.02 1.78
N GLU A 26 4.23 28.14 1.35
CA GLU A 26 4.59 28.67 0.03
C GLU A 26 4.52 27.62 -1.08
N LYS A 27 4.85 26.36 -0.76
CA LYS A 27 5.01 25.25 -1.71
C LYS A 27 4.14 24.04 -1.37
N GLY A 28 3.07 24.23 -0.59
CA GLY A 28 2.18 23.15 -0.16
C GLY A 28 1.60 22.34 -1.33
N SER A 29 1.36 22.98 -2.48
CA SER A 29 0.95 22.31 -3.72
C SER A 29 2.06 21.44 -4.33
N GLU A 30 3.31 21.90 -4.34
CA GLU A 30 4.46 21.12 -4.80
C GLU A 30 4.70 19.89 -3.92
N ILE A 31 4.64 20.08 -2.59
CA ILE A 31 4.77 18.99 -1.61
C ILE A 31 3.67 17.96 -1.81
N ARG A 32 2.43 18.42 -2.01
CA ARG A 32 1.29 17.54 -2.30
C ARG A 32 1.51 16.76 -3.60
N ASN A 33 1.95 17.41 -4.68
CA ASN A 33 2.21 16.76 -5.96
C ASN A 33 3.33 15.72 -5.85
N VAL A 34 4.41 16.01 -5.10
CA VAL A 34 5.48 15.03 -4.84
C VAL A 34 4.93 13.83 -4.08
N LEU A 35 4.07 14.05 -3.09
CA LEU A 35 3.42 12.99 -2.33
C LEU A 35 2.51 12.13 -3.21
N GLU A 36 1.66 12.76 -4.03
CA GLU A 36 0.75 12.10 -4.96
C GLU A 36 1.53 11.31 -6.03
N ASN A 37 2.63 11.86 -6.57
CA ASN A 37 3.52 11.16 -7.49
C ASN A 37 4.20 9.96 -6.82
N HIS A 38 4.64 10.08 -5.56
CA HIS A 38 5.23 8.97 -4.83
C HIS A 38 4.22 7.84 -4.59
N LEU A 39 2.97 8.20 -4.26
CA LEU A 39 1.88 7.24 -4.10
C LEU A 39 1.58 6.54 -5.44
N ASP A 40 1.45 7.29 -6.53
CA ASP A 40 1.20 6.76 -7.87
C ASP A 40 2.34 5.84 -8.35
N VAL A 41 3.61 6.21 -8.14
CA VAL A 41 4.77 5.36 -8.44
C VAL A 41 4.73 4.07 -7.62
N THR A 42 4.42 4.16 -6.33
CA THR A 42 4.33 3.00 -5.44
C THR A 42 3.18 2.07 -5.84
N GLU A 43 2.04 2.64 -6.23
CA GLU A 43 0.90 1.88 -6.75
C GLU A 43 1.21 1.20 -8.08
N LYS A 44 1.91 1.90 -8.99
CA LYS A 44 2.33 1.39 -10.29
C LYS A 44 3.36 0.27 -10.18
N ILE A 45 4.26 0.31 -9.20
CA ILE A 45 5.25 -0.76 -8.99
C ILE A 45 4.54 -2.05 -8.56
N ASN A 46 3.57 -1.95 -7.64
CA ASN A 46 2.82 -3.12 -7.14
C ASN A 46 1.76 -3.66 -8.13
N ALA A 47 1.44 -2.91 -9.18
CA ALA A 47 0.42 -3.28 -10.16
C ALA A 47 0.95 -4.00 -11.41
N ARG A 48 2.26 -4.24 -11.52
CA ARG A 48 2.89 -4.74 -12.77
C ARG A 48 2.97 -6.26 -12.92
N VAL A 49 2.64 -7.02 -11.88
CA VAL A 49 2.76 -8.49 -11.92
C VAL A 49 1.54 -9.13 -11.27
N CYS A 50 1.04 -10.21 -11.89
CA CYS A 50 -0.04 -10.99 -11.31
C CYS A 50 0.42 -11.71 -10.04
N ALA A 51 -0.27 -11.48 -8.93
CA ALA A 51 0.01 -12.10 -7.64
C ALA A 51 -0.16 -13.63 -7.63
N THR A 52 -0.84 -14.19 -8.63
CA THR A 52 -1.10 -15.63 -8.74
C THR A 52 -0.13 -16.32 -9.70
N CYS A 53 -0.04 -15.86 -10.95
CA CYS A 53 0.71 -16.55 -12.01
C CYS A 53 2.03 -15.88 -12.40
N GLY A 54 2.33 -14.69 -11.87
CA GLY A 54 3.57 -13.97 -12.19
C GLY A 54 3.61 -13.28 -13.56
N ASN A 55 2.52 -13.31 -14.34
CA ASN A 55 2.46 -12.60 -15.62
C ASN A 55 2.59 -11.09 -15.43
N GLN A 56 3.28 -10.42 -16.36
CA GLN A 56 3.32 -8.97 -16.41
C GLN A 56 1.93 -8.39 -16.73
N LEU A 57 1.55 -7.36 -16.00
CA LEU A 57 0.29 -6.65 -16.12
C LEU A 57 0.56 -5.33 -16.84
N ASN A 58 -0.14 -5.11 -17.95
CA ASN A 58 0.01 -3.88 -18.72
C ASN A 58 -0.80 -2.75 -18.07
N PRO A 59 -0.21 -1.56 -17.85
CA PRO A 59 -0.87 -0.42 -17.20
C PRO A 59 -2.11 0.16 -17.94
N GLY A 60 -2.53 -0.41 -19.06
CA GLY A 60 -3.69 0.02 -19.85
C GLY A 60 -4.78 -1.06 -20.05
N THR A 61 -4.59 -2.25 -19.49
CA THR A 61 -5.57 -3.36 -19.62
C THR A 61 -6.47 -3.45 -18.40
N LYS A 62 -7.67 -4.04 -18.56
CA LYS A 62 -8.56 -4.35 -17.43
C LYS A 62 -7.84 -5.29 -16.47
N THR A 63 -7.39 -4.75 -15.35
CA THR A 63 -6.62 -5.46 -14.33
C THR A 63 -7.49 -5.55 -13.09
N LEU A 64 -7.58 -6.73 -12.47
CA LEU A 64 -8.33 -6.90 -11.22
C LEU A 64 -7.41 -6.60 -10.04
N VAL A 65 -7.93 -5.91 -9.04
CA VAL A 65 -7.16 -5.49 -7.87
C VAL A 65 -7.94 -5.84 -6.60
N LEU A 66 -7.27 -6.47 -5.65
CA LEU A 66 -7.79 -6.75 -4.32
C LEU A 66 -7.00 -5.97 -3.27
N HIS A 67 -7.70 -5.19 -2.45
CA HIS A 67 -7.15 -4.56 -1.24
C HIS A 67 -7.62 -5.32 -0.01
N PHE A 68 -6.69 -5.73 0.86
CA PHE A 68 -7.00 -6.58 2.02
C PHE A 68 -6.03 -6.37 3.18
N GLY A 69 -6.43 -6.72 4.40
CA GLY A 69 -5.67 -6.46 5.63
C GLY A 69 -6.27 -5.31 6.45
N PRO A 70 -5.74 -5.07 7.67
CA PRO A 70 -6.24 -4.01 8.55
C PRO A 70 -5.95 -2.62 7.96
N GLU A 71 -6.70 -1.60 8.38
CA GLU A 71 -6.58 -0.21 7.90
C GLU A 71 -5.12 0.29 7.85
N ASP A 72 -4.33 -0.02 8.87
CA ASP A 72 -2.93 0.39 8.98
C ASP A 72 -1.93 -0.47 8.16
N PHE A 73 -2.36 -1.64 7.68
CA PHE A 73 -1.53 -2.57 6.90
C PHE A 73 -2.27 -3.13 5.68
N LYS A 74 -2.94 -2.24 4.94
CA LYS A 74 -3.58 -2.60 3.67
C LYS A 74 -2.53 -3.12 2.69
N LYS A 75 -2.73 -4.36 2.24
CA LYS A 75 -2.00 -4.99 1.15
C LYS A 75 -2.81 -4.86 -0.14
N LYS A 76 -2.10 -4.81 -1.26
CA LYS A 76 -2.66 -4.76 -2.61
C LYS A 76 -2.14 -5.94 -3.41
N ALA A 77 -3.02 -6.65 -4.09
CA ALA A 77 -2.68 -7.70 -5.05
C ALA A 77 -3.37 -7.44 -6.38
N SER A 78 -2.65 -7.65 -7.49
CA SER A 78 -3.16 -7.44 -8.84
C SER A 78 -3.22 -8.76 -9.61
N PHE A 79 -4.20 -8.91 -10.50
CA PHE A 79 -4.47 -10.15 -11.22
C PHE A 79 -4.75 -9.91 -12.69
N CYS A 80 -4.20 -10.78 -13.55
CA CYS A 80 -4.36 -10.69 -15.00
C CYS A 80 -5.76 -11.13 -15.47
N ALA A 81 -6.45 -11.98 -14.70
CA ALA A 81 -7.74 -12.55 -15.04
C ALA A 81 -8.54 -12.90 -13.77
N PHE A 82 -9.84 -13.13 -13.95
CA PHE A 82 -10.74 -13.54 -12.87
C PHE A 82 -10.31 -14.86 -12.23
N ASP A 83 -9.93 -15.86 -13.03
CA ASP A 83 -9.48 -17.17 -12.54
C ASP A 83 -8.26 -17.06 -11.61
N CYS A 84 -7.35 -16.12 -11.90
CA CYS A 84 -6.20 -15.86 -11.03
C CYS A 84 -6.61 -15.26 -9.68
N LEU A 85 -7.60 -14.37 -9.68
CA LEU A 85 -8.18 -13.82 -8.45
C LEU A 85 -8.91 -14.92 -7.66
N GLU A 86 -9.74 -15.74 -8.32
CA GLU A 86 -10.48 -16.82 -7.68
C GLU A 86 -9.55 -17.84 -7.03
N PHE A 87 -8.51 -18.29 -7.75
CA PHE A 87 -7.49 -19.18 -7.20
C PHE A 87 -6.85 -18.60 -5.94
N PHE A 88 -6.50 -17.31 -5.98
CA PHE A 88 -5.88 -16.63 -4.85
C PHE A 88 -6.82 -16.57 -3.63
N LEU A 89 -8.09 -16.23 -3.83
CA LEU A 89 -9.09 -16.20 -2.76
C LEU A 89 -9.32 -17.58 -2.14
N ASN A 90 -9.38 -18.62 -2.97
CA ASN A 90 -9.50 -20.00 -2.50
C ASN A 90 -8.28 -20.42 -1.67
N HIS A 91 -7.07 -20.03 -2.11
CA HIS A 91 -5.86 -20.30 -1.35
C HIS A 91 -5.84 -19.57 0.00
N LEU A 92 -6.23 -18.29 0.04
CA LEU A 92 -6.37 -17.54 1.30
C LEU A 92 -7.34 -18.22 2.26
N LYS A 93 -8.52 -18.63 1.77
CA LYS A 93 -9.52 -19.34 2.56
C LYS A 93 -8.95 -20.62 3.17
N GLN A 94 -8.15 -21.39 2.41
CA GLN A 94 -7.52 -22.59 2.94
C GLN A 94 -6.49 -22.29 4.03
N ILE A 95 -5.73 -21.19 3.91
CA ILE A 95 -4.77 -20.76 4.93
C ILE A 95 -5.51 -20.40 6.22
N GLU A 96 -6.61 -19.65 6.15
CA GLU A 96 -7.39 -19.28 7.33
C GLU A 96 -8.01 -20.50 8.03
N LEU A 97 -8.62 -21.41 7.27
CA LEU A 97 -9.16 -22.66 7.81
C LEU A 97 -8.10 -23.52 8.51
N LYS A 98 -6.84 -23.48 8.05
CA LYS A 98 -5.73 -24.18 8.72
C LYS A 98 -5.33 -23.50 10.03
N LYS A 99 -5.33 -22.16 10.09
CA LYS A 99 -5.04 -21.42 11.32
C LYS A 99 -6.07 -21.70 12.41
N GLU A 100 -7.35 -21.62 12.08
CA GLU A 100 -8.45 -21.90 13.02
C GLU A 100 -8.38 -23.33 13.59
N LYS A 101 -7.94 -24.31 12.79
CA LYS A 101 -7.75 -25.68 13.25
C LYS A 101 -6.54 -25.82 14.18
N ALA A 102 -5.45 -25.10 13.91
CA ALA A 102 -4.26 -25.11 14.76
C ALA A 102 -4.54 -24.48 16.15
N GLU A 103 -5.33 -23.41 16.19
CA GLU A 103 -5.71 -22.71 17.42
C GLU A 103 -6.68 -23.53 18.30
N LYS A 104 -7.46 -24.45 17.71
CA LYS A 104 -8.37 -25.34 18.44
C LYS A 104 -7.70 -26.59 19.05
N ILE A 105 -6.43 -26.83 18.73
CA ILE A 105 -5.66 -27.99 19.22
C ILE A 105 -4.72 -27.58 20.39
N GLN A 106 -4.64 -26.29 20.70
CA GLN A 106 -3.99 -25.75 21.92
C GLN A 106 -5.02 -25.55 23.04
#